data_AF-A0A3D3V789-F1
#
_entry.id   AF-A0A3D3V789-F1
#
_cell.length_a   1.000
_cell.length_b   1.000
_cell.length_c   1.000
_cell.angle_alpha   90.00
_cell.angle_beta   90.00
_cell.angle_gamma   90.00
#
_symmetry.space_group_name_H-M   'P 1'
#
loop_
_entity.id
_entity.type
_entity.pdbx_description
1 polymer ?
#
loop_
_entity_poly.entity_id
_entity_poly.type
_entity_poly.pdbx_seq_one_letter_code
_entity_poly.pdbx_strand_id
1 'polypeptide(L)'
;MTIYLPIAEMSVDVFLILLMGGGVGFLSGLFGVGGGFLMTPLLIFIGISPAVAVATEANQIVAASVSGVLAHMRRRNVDFKMGTVLTAGGFAGSGLGVLIFTFLREIGQVDLVVQLSYVVFLGIVGFLMLFESARAIFKNRAGTATRGKLHQHTWLHGLPFKMRFRRSRLYISALLPLGIGFFVGILAAIMGVGGGFLMVPAMIYLLGMPTAVVVGTSLFQIIFVTANVTFLQAINNQTVDVVLALLLLTGAVVGAQIGTKASGRLRGEELRGLLALMVLGVSAKIGVELVSTPEDVYSINETPGFGL
;
A
#
# COMPACT_ATOMS: atom_id res chain seq x y z
N MET A 1 17.82 -9.64 -20.98
CA MET A 1 17.41 -8.86 -22.19
C MET A 1 17.07 -7.48 -21.68
N THR A 2 17.79 -6.43 -22.07
CA THR A 2 17.60 -5.08 -21.53
C THR A 2 16.53 -4.33 -22.31
N ILE A 3 15.62 -3.65 -21.60
CA ILE A 3 14.62 -2.75 -22.18
C ILE A 3 14.85 -1.34 -21.65
N TYR A 4 14.69 -0.35 -22.53
CA TYR A 4 14.78 1.05 -22.16
C TYR A 4 13.45 1.52 -21.58
N LEU A 5 13.50 2.11 -20.39
CA LEU A 5 12.34 2.72 -19.74
C LEU A 5 12.28 4.20 -20.15
N PRO A 6 11.27 4.62 -20.92
CA PRO A 6 11.25 5.96 -21.52
C PRO A 6 11.10 7.09 -20.50
N ILE A 7 10.52 6.84 -19.33
CA ILE A 7 10.29 7.89 -18.32
C ILE A 7 11.31 7.79 -17.18
N ALA A 8 11.81 6.59 -16.89
CA ALA A 8 12.91 6.41 -15.93
C ALA A 8 14.29 6.67 -16.57
N GLU A 9 14.35 6.88 -17.90
CA GLU A 9 15.56 7.15 -18.69
C GLU A 9 16.71 6.16 -18.48
N MET A 10 16.37 4.91 -18.15
CA MET A 10 17.34 3.88 -17.79
C MET A 10 17.03 2.54 -18.45
N SER A 11 18.09 1.77 -18.71
CA SER A 11 17.97 0.42 -19.25
C SER A 11 17.96 -0.60 -18.12
N VAL A 12 16.92 -1.42 -18.05
CA VAL A 12 16.75 -2.44 -17.00
C VAL A 12 16.52 -3.81 -17.64
N ASP A 13 16.98 -4.88 -16.99
CA ASP A 13 16.68 -6.24 -17.46
C ASP A 13 15.19 -6.57 -17.28
N VAL A 14 14.54 -6.98 -18.37
CA VAL A 14 13.14 -7.40 -18.40
C VAL A 14 12.87 -8.53 -17.37
N PHE A 15 13.80 -9.47 -17.22
CA PHE A 15 13.66 -10.58 -16.28
C PHE A 15 13.68 -10.10 -14.83
N LEU A 16 14.47 -9.08 -14.51
CA LEU A 16 14.50 -8.48 -13.18
C LEU A 16 13.14 -7.87 -12.84
N ILE A 17 12.58 -7.06 -13.76
CA ILE A 17 11.27 -6.41 -13.56
C ILE A 17 10.16 -7.45 -13.42
N LEU A 18 10.15 -8.48 -14.28
CA LEU A 18 9.18 -9.57 -14.21
C LEU A 18 9.29 -10.35 -12.89
N LEU A 19 10.51 -10.63 -12.43
CA LEU A 19 10.77 -11.37 -11.20
C LEU A 19 10.42 -10.54 -9.97
N MET A 20 10.70 -9.23 -9.98
CA MET A 20 10.28 -8.29 -8.93
C MET A 20 8.76 -8.18 -8.88
N GLY A 21 8.10 -7.95 -10.02
CA GLY A 21 6.65 -7.95 -10.13
C GLY A 21 6.06 -9.26 -9.64
N GLY A 22 6.63 -10.40 -10.04
CA GLY A 22 6.23 -11.74 -9.61
C GLY A 22 6.43 -11.99 -8.11
N GLY A 23 7.58 -11.61 -7.55
CA GLY A 23 7.90 -11.75 -6.13
C GLY A 23 6.99 -10.89 -5.27
N VAL A 24 6.83 -9.61 -5.62
CA VAL A 24 5.92 -8.70 -4.92
C VAL A 24 4.46 -9.11 -5.10
N GLY A 25 4.07 -9.57 -6.29
CA GLY A 25 2.76 -10.15 -6.54
C GLY A 25 2.51 -11.37 -5.66
N PHE A 26 3.49 -12.27 -5.55
CA PHE A 26 3.42 -13.44 -4.67
C PHE A 26 3.23 -13.03 -3.21
N LEU A 27 4.03 -12.09 -2.70
CA LEU A 27 3.90 -11.57 -1.33
C LEU A 27 2.55 -10.88 -1.12
N SER A 28 2.09 -10.08 -2.09
CA SER A 28 0.77 -9.45 -2.11
C SER A 28 -0.34 -10.49 -1.99
N GLY A 29 -0.28 -11.57 -2.78
CA GLY A 29 -1.24 -12.66 -2.75
C GLY A 29 -1.16 -13.49 -1.46
N LEU A 30 0.03 -13.63 -0.90
CA LEU A 30 0.28 -14.36 0.34
C LEU A 30 -0.34 -13.64 1.55
N PHE A 31 -0.12 -12.33 1.66
CA PHE A 31 -0.57 -11.52 2.79
C PHE A 31 -1.94 -10.87 2.58
N GLY A 32 -2.36 -10.68 1.33
CA GLY A 32 -3.62 -10.00 0.98
C GLY A 32 -3.57 -8.48 1.17
N VAL A 33 -2.38 -7.88 1.17
CA VAL A 33 -2.16 -6.51 1.62
C VAL A 33 -2.03 -5.49 0.47
N GLY A 34 -1.96 -5.97 -0.78
CA GLY A 34 -1.65 -5.13 -1.94
C GLY A 34 -0.16 -4.78 -1.92
N GLY A 35 0.63 -5.49 -2.72
CA GLY A 35 2.11 -5.51 -2.66
C GLY A 35 2.82 -4.19 -2.94
N GLY A 36 2.09 -3.10 -3.13
CA GLY A 36 2.67 -1.82 -3.50
C GLY A 36 3.71 -1.29 -2.51
N PHE A 37 3.45 -1.43 -1.21
CA PHE A 37 4.39 -0.98 -0.17
C PHE A 37 5.82 -1.56 -0.26
N LEU A 38 6.03 -2.66 -1.00
CA LEU A 38 7.35 -3.22 -1.27
C LEU A 38 7.87 -2.85 -2.65
N MET A 39 6.97 -2.68 -3.62
CA MET A 39 7.38 -2.44 -4.98
C MET A 39 8.07 -1.08 -5.09
N THR A 40 7.55 -0.03 -4.45
CA THR A 40 8.16 1.31 -4.58
C THR A 40 9.59 1.32 -4.05
N PRO A 41 9.87 0.82 -2.83
CA PRO A 41 11.24 0.73 -2.35
C PRO A 41 12.14 -0.14 -3.24
N LEU A 42 11.65 -1.28 -3.74
CA LEU A 42 12.45 -2.13 -4.61
C LEU A 42 12.78 -1.45 -5.95
N LEU A 43 11.86 -0.68 -6.52
CA LEU A 43 12.11 0.13 -7.72
C LEU A 43 13.14 1.24 -7.44
N ILE A 44 13.02 1.90 -6.28
CA ILE A 44 14.01 2.91 -5.84
C ILE A 44 15.40 2.28 -5.69
N PHE A 45 15.48 1.07 -5.13
CA PHE A 45 16.76 0.38 -4.92
C PHE A 45 17.49 -0.03 -6.20
N ILE A 46 16.77 -0.14 -7.32
CA ILE A 46 17.37 -0.42 -8.63
C ILE A 46 17.64 0.87 -9.42
N GLY A 47 17.49 2.04 -8.79
CA GLY A 47 17.81 3.35 -9.36
C GLY A 47 16.66 4.08 -10.05
N ILE A 48 15.43 3.56 -9.98
CA ILE A 48 14.27 4.27 -10.56
C ILE A 48 13.88 5.40 -9.62
N SER A 49 13.70 6.62 -10.17
CA SER A 49 13.33 7.78 -9.37
C SER A 49 12.04 7.52 -8.56
N PRO A 50 11.95 7.99 -7.30
CA PRO A 50 10.76 7.82 -6.47
C PRO A 50 9.48 8.29 -7.16
N ALA A 51 9.57 9.35 -7.96
CA ALA A 51 8.43 9.86 -8.70
C ALA A 51 7.89 8.90 -9.76
N VAL A 52 8.77 8.22 -10.51
CA VAL A 52 8.37 7.21 -11.50
C VAL A 52 7.93 5.93 -10.81
N ALA A 53 8.62 5.52 -9.74
CA ALA A 53 8.28 4.31 -8.97
C ALA A 53 6.85 4.39 -8.41
N VAL A 54 6.52 5.46 -7.69
CA VAL A 54 5.21 5.71 -7.07
C VAL A 54 4.09 5.72 -8.13
N ALA A 55 4.33 6.44 -9.23
CA ALA A 55 3.35 6.62 -10.29
C ALA A 55 3.07 5.32 -11.06
N THR A 56 4.13 4.58 -11.39
CA THR A 56 4.06 3.41 -12.26
C THR A 56 3.47 2.20 -11.56
N GLU A 57 3.85 1.98 -10.31
CA GLU A 57 3.37 0.88 -9.49
C GLU A 57 1.87 0.94 -9.20
N ALA A 58 1.30 2.14 -9.05
CA ALA A 58 -0.13 2.33 -8.81
C ALA A 58 -0.98 1.50 -9.81
N ASN A 59 -0.54 1.37 -11.06
CA ASN A 59 -1.18 0.53 -12.08
C ASN A 59 -1.18 -0.97 -11.75
N GLN A 60 -0.04 -1.48 -11.29
CA GLN A 60 0.12 -2.88 -10.88
C GLN A 60 -0.81 -3.20 -9.71
N ILE A 61 -0.94 -2.28 -8.75
CA ILE A 61 -1.82 -2.44 -7.59
C ILE A 61 -3.28 -2.50 -8.02
N VAL A 62 -3.72 -1.66 -8.95
CA VAL A 62 -5.09 -1.69 -9.48
C VAL A 62 -5.39 -3.06 -10.05
N ALA A 63 -4.51 -3.60 -10.91
CA ALA A 63 -4.70 -4.91 -11.52
C ALA A 63 -4.76 -6.04 -10.49
N ALA A 64 -3.82 -6.06 -9.52
CA ALA A 64 -3.81 -7.05 -8.45
C ALA A 64 -5.07 -6.95 -7.57
N SER A 65 -5.53 -5.73 -7.30
CA SER A 65 -6.68 -5.46 -6.44
C SER A 65 -7.99 -5.85 -7.12
N VAL A 66 -8.15 -5.62 -8.42
CA VAL A 66 -9.31 -6.10 -9.20
C VAL A 66 -9.44 -7.62 -9.09
N SER A 67 -8.35 -8.35 -9.34
CA SER A 67 -8.33 -9.82 -9.19
C SER A 67 -8.69 -10.25 -7.76
N GLY A 68 -8.12 -9.59 -6.76
CA GLY A 68 -8.39 -9.87 -5.35
C GLY A 68 -9.84 -9.61 -4.94
N VAL A 69 -10.41 -8.46 -5.31
CA VAL A 69 -11.82 -8.13 -5.04
C VAL A 69 -12.74 -9.15 -5.65
N LEU A 70 -12.52 -9.56 -6.91
CA LEU A 70 -13.36 -10.55 -7.57
C LEU A 70 -13.35 -11.89 -6.81
N ALA A 71 -12.20 -12.33 -6.29
CA ALA A 71 -12.10 -13.52 -5.45
C ALA A 71 -12.88 -13.39 -4.12
N HIS A 72 -12.78 -12.23 -3.46
CA HIS A 72 -13.48 -11.96 -2.20
C HIS A 72 -14.99 -11.72 -2.39
N MET A 73 -15.40 -11.18 -3.54
CA MET A 73 -16.80 -10.99 -3.91
C MET A 73 -17.53 -12.33 -4.00
N ARG A 74 -16.91 -13.35 -4.61
CA ARG A 74 -17.47 -14.72 -4.67
C ARG A 74 -17.71 -15.30 -3.27
N ARG A 75 -16.87 -14.94 -2.30
CA ARG A 75 -16.99 -15.36 -0.89
C ARG A 75 -17.93 -14.48 -0.05
N ARG A 76 -18.58 -13.47 -0.66
CA ARG A 76 -19.43 -12.47 0.02
C ARG A 76 -18.72 -11.65 1.12
N ASN A 77 -17.40 -11.54 1.04
CA ASN A 77 -16.55 -10.90 2.04
C ASN A 77 -16.22 -9.42 1.75
N VAL A 78 -17.06 -8.74 0.95
CA VAL A 78 -16.90 -7.33 0.61
C VAL A 78 -18.10 -6.56 1.17
N ASP A 79 -17.85 -5.54 2.01
CA ASP A 79 -18.87 -4.58 2.42
C ASP A 79 -18.80 -3.35 1.50
N PHE A 80 -19.57 -3.38 0.40
CA PHE A 80 -19.59 -2.29 -0.58
C PHE A 80 -20.00 -0.94 -0.01
N LYS A 81 -20.88 -0.92 1.01
CA LYS A 81 -21.31 0.33 1.63
C LYS A 81 -20.18 0.95 2.44
N MET A 82 -19.41 0.13 3.14
CA MET A 82 -18.20 0.57 3.84
C MET A 82 -17.14 1.03 2.85
N GLY A 83 -16.94 0.23 1.79
CA GLY A 83 -16.02 0.52 0.70
C GLY A 83 -16.30 1.86 0.04
N THR A 84 -17.55 2.19 -0.29
CA THR A 84 -17.88 3.47 -0.95
C THR A 84 -17.61 4.69 -0.07
N VAL A 85 -17.86 4.61 1.24
CA VAL A 85 -17.56 5.70 2.18
C VAL A 85 -16.04 5.91 2.30
N LEU A 86 -15.27 4.82 2.39
CA LEU A 86 -13.81 4.86 2.39
C LEU A 86 -13.27 5.42 1.08
N THR A 87 -13.83 5.00 -0.06
CA THR A 87 -13.48 5.51 -1.38
C THR A 87 -13.78 7.00 -1.51
N ALA A 88 -14.93 7.48 -1.05
CA ALA A 88 -15.27 8.90 -1.11
C ALA A 88 -14.24 9.77 -0.35
N GLY A 89 -13.86 9.36 0.86
CA GLY A 89 -12.78 10.00 1.60
C GLY A 89 -11.45 9.92 0.87
N GLY A 90 -11.12 8.73 0.35
CA GLY A 90 -9.87 8.48 -0.37
C GLY A 90 -9.75 9.21 -1.70
N PHE A 91 -10.84 9.55 -2.39
CA PHE A 91 -10.81 10.39 -3.59
C PHE A 91 -10.37 11.81 -3.25
N ALA A 92 -10.98 12.41 -2.23
CA ALA A 92 -10.58 13.73 -1.74
C ALA A 92 -9.13 13.71 -1.22
N GLY A 93 -8.77 12.66 -0.48
CA GLY A 93 -7.43 12.48 0.07
C GLY A 93 -6.36 12.28 -0.98
N SER A 94 -6.59 11.43 -1.98
CA SER A 94 -5.65 11.22 -3.09
C SER A 94 -5.52 12.45 -3.98
N GLY A 95 -6.60 13.20 -4.21
CA GLY A 95 -6.52 14.50 -4.90
C GLY A 95 -5.58 15.46 -4.18
N LEU A 96 -5.78 15.66 -2.88
CA LEU A 96 -4.88 16.49 -2.06
C LEU A 96 -3.46 15.93 -1.97
N GLY A 97 -3.31 14.60 -1.89
CA GLY A 97 -2.02 13.94 -1.86
C GLY A 97 -1.23 14.11 -3.16
N VAL A 98 -1.88 14.06 -4.33
CA VAL A 98 -1.21 14.35 -5.61
C VAL A 98 -0.83 15.81 -5.72
N LEU A 99 -1.66 16.75 -5.22
CA LEU A 99 -1.28 18.17 -5.16
C LEU A 99 -0.05 18.40 -4.28
N ILE A 100 0.00 17.75 -3.10
CA ILE A 100 1.18 17.77 -2.24
C ILE A 100 2.38 17.16 -2.97
N PHE A 101 2.19 16.02 -3.64
CA PHE A 101 3.24 15.35 -4.38
C PHE A 101 3.83 16.25 -5.48
N THR A 102 2.97 16.91 -6.28
CA THR A 102 3.39 17.85 -7.32
C THR A 102 4.13 19.03 -6.72
N PHE A 103 3.63 19.63 -5.64
CA PHE A 103 4.30 20.71 -4.95
C PHE A 103 5.69 20.29 -4.43
N LEU A 104 5.79 19.11 -3.79
CA LEU A 104 7.05 18.55 -3.33
C LEU A 104 8.03 18.33 -4.49
N ARG A 105 7.51 18.00 -5.69
CA ARG A 105 8.32 17.74 -6.87
C ARG A 105 8.92 19.02 -7.42
N GLU A 106 8.12 20.07 -7.47
CA GLU A 106 8.56 21.41 -7.91
C GLU A 106 9.67 21.97 -7.01
N ILE A 107 9.60 21.71 -5.69
CA ILE A 107 10.66 22.12 -4.76
C ILE A 107 11.84 21.13 -4.68
N GLY A 108 11.81 20.03 -5.45
CA GLY A 108 12.87 19.00 -5.47
C GLY A 108 12.99 18.16 -4.20
N GLN A 109 11.95 18.11 -3.35
CA GLN A 109 11.98 17.39 -2.07
C GLN A 109 11.18 16.08 -2.06
N VAL A 110 10.63 15.64 -3.19
CA VAL A 110 9.85 14.38 -3.28
C VAL A 110 10.62 13.20 -2.74
N ASP A 111 11.87 13.04 -3.17
CA ASP A 111 12.64 11.84 -2.85
C ASP A 111 12.83 11.69 -1.34
N LEU A 112 13.21 12.78 -0.67
CA LEU A 112 13.36 12.84 0.78
C LEU A 112 12.03 12.61 1.50
N VAL A 113 10.94 13.23 1.04
CA VAL A 113 9.62 13.07 1.71
C VAL A 113 9.08 11.66 1.52
N VAL A 114 9.25 11.05 0.35
CA VAL A 114 8.85 9.66 0.09
C VAL A 114 9.65 8.72 0.98
N GLN A 115 10.98 8.85 1.02
CA GLN A 115 11.84 8.02 1.86
C GLN A 115 11.53 8.17 3.35
N LEU A 116 11.39 9.40 3.87
CA LEU A 116 11.01 9.65 5.26
C LEU A 116 9.63 9.08 5.59
N SER A 117 8.66 9.27 4.70
CA SER A 117 7.32 8.70 4.85
C SER A 117 7.40 7.18 4.92
N TYR A 118 8.22 6.54 4.07
CA TYR A 118 8.47 5.10 4.13
C TYR A 118 9.10 4.66 5.44
N VAL A 119 10.18 5.29 5.89
CA VAL A 119 10.87 4.93 7.14
C VAL A 119 9.92 5.05 8.34
N VAL A 120 9.26 6.19 8.50
CA VAL A 120 8.33 6.45 9.61
C VAL A 120 7.15 5.49 9.55
N PHE A 121 6.53 5.35 8.38
CA PHE A 121 5.29 4.59 8.25
C PHE A 121 5.51 3.08 8.33
N LEU A 122 6.43 2.52 7.54
CA LEU A 122 6.77 1.10 7.61
C LEU A 122 7.40 0.75 8.96
N GLY A 123 8.20 1.67 9.53
CA GLY A 123 8.79 1.48 10.86
C GLY A 123 7.72 1.32 11.95
N ILE A 124 6.78 2.27 12.02
CA ILE A 124 5.68 2.23 13.01
C ILE A 124 4.80 0.99 12.80
N VAL A 125 4.30 0.77 11.57
CA VAL A 125 3.36 -0.33 11.31
C VAL A 125 4.05 -1.68 11.45
N GLY A 126 5.27 -1.82 10.91
CA GLY A 126 6.08 -3.02 11.04
C GLY A 126 6.37 -3.36 12.51
N PHE A 127 6.72 -2.37 13.33
CA PHE A 127 6.94 -2.57 14.77
C PHE A 127 5.67 -3.01 15.49
N LEU A 128 4.53 -2.34 15.25
CA LEU A 128 3.24 -2.72 15.84
C LEU A 128 2.83 -4.15 15.47
N MET A 129 3.00 -4.51 14.19
CA MET A 129 2.68 -5.85 13.70
C MET A 129 3.60 -6.93 14.28
N LEU A 130 4.90 -6.64 14.42
CA LEU A 130 5.87 -7.55 15.02
C LEU A 130 5.56 -7.76 16.50
N PHE A 131 5.29 -6.68 17.23
CA PHE A 131 4.97 -6.73 18.66
C PHE A 131 3.72 -7.55 18.93
N GLU A 132 2.66 -7.38 18.13
CA GLU A 132 1.44 -8.14 18.27
C GLU A 132 1.61 -9.62 17.89
N SER A 133 2.32 -9.91 16.80
CA SER A 133 2.63 -11.28 16.38
C SER A 133 3.46 -12.01 17.44
N ALA A 134 4.52 -11.38 17.96
CA ALA A 134 5.32 -11.92 19.05
C ALA A 134 4.44 -12.20 20.28
N ARG A 135 3.64 -11.23 20.73
CA ARG A 135 2.75 -11.39 21.88
C ARG A 135 1.75 -12.53 21.70
N ALA A 136 1.19 -12.71 20.50
CA ALA A 136 0.27 -13.80 20.18
C ALA A 136 0.97 -15.18 20.27
N ILE A 137 2.16 -15.30 19.67
CA ILE A 137 2.96 -16.53 19.70
C ILE A 137 3.36 -16.90 21.13
N PHE A 138 3.81 -15.94 21.94
CA PHE A 138 4.16 -16.17 23.34
C PHE A 138 2.96 -16.58 24.19
N LYS A 139 1.78 -15.96 23.97
CA LYS A 139 0.54 -16.27 24.72
C LYS A 139 -0.03 -17.66 24.37
N ASN A 140 0.08 -18.07 23.10
CA ASN A 140 -0.31 -19.42 22.67
C ASN A 140 0.61 -20.50 23.25
N ARG A 141 1.92 -20.23 23.41
CA ARG A 141 2.86 -21.12 24.10
C ARG A 141 2.59 -21.23 25.61
N ALA A 142 2.11 -20.17 26.25
CA ALA A 142 1.78 -20.15 27.67
C ALA A 142 0.42 -20.78 28.02
N GLY A 143 -0.30 -21.39 27.07
CA GLY A 143 -1.59 -22.05 27.29
C GLY A 143 -2.74 -21.13 27.74
N THR A 144 -2.50 -19.83 27.84
CA THR A 144 -3.46 -18.83 28.34
C THR A 144 -4.19 -18.18 27.18
N ALA A 145 -5.00 -18.96 26.47
CA ALA A 145 -5.91 -18.45 25.45
C ALA A 145 -7.07 -17.66 26.08
N THR A 146 -6.79 -16.50 26.67
CA THR A 146 -7.86 -15.53 26.96
C THR A 146 -8.31 -14.93 25.62
N ARG A 147 -9.52 -15.32 25.20
CA ARG A 147 -10.32 -14.62 24.18
C ARG A 147 -10.29 -13.13 24.52
N GLY A 148 -9.50 -12.35 23.79
CA GLY A 148 -9.52 -10.90 23.91
C GLY A 148 -10.95 -10.44 23.68
N LYS A 149 -11.50 -9.65 24.61
CA LYS A 149 -12.86 -9.12 24.48
C LYS A 149 -12.93 -8.36 23.15
N LEU A 150 -13.75 -8.86 22.23
CA LEU A 150 -13.92 -8.36 20.85
C LEU A 150 -14.58 -6.96 20.78
N HIS A 151 -14.90 -6.36 21.93
CA HIS A 151 -15.55 -5.05 22.03
C HIS A 151 -14.84 -4.22 23.09
N GLN A 152 -13.92 -3.37 22.66
CA GLN A 152 -13.67 -2.12 23.36
C GLN A 152 -14.55 -1.08 22.70
N HIS A 153 -15.49 -0.53 23.47
CA HIS A 153 -16.25 0.66 23.08
C HIS A 153 -15.25 1.81 22.93
N THR A 154 -14.72 1.99 21.73
CA THR A 154 -13.91 3.17 21.41
C THR A 154 -14.81 4.39 21.57
N TRP A 155 -14.29 5.38 22.29
CA TRP A 155 -14.91 6.66 22.65
C TRP A 155 -15.42 7.52 21.46
N LEU A 156 -15.41 7.00 20.23
CA LEU A 156 -15.80 7.69 18.99
C LEU A 156 -17.28 7.52 18.59
N HIS A 157 -18.14 6.90 19.40
CA HIS A 157 -19.58 6.71 19.08
C HIS A 157 -20.45 7.98 19.19
N GLY A 158 -19.87 9.13 19.54
CA GLY A 158 -20.56 10.42 19.72
C GLY A 158 -20.67 11.29 18.46
N LEU A 159 -20.03 10.93 17.35
CA LEU A 159 -20.01 11.77 16.14
C LEU A 159 -21.34 11.73 15.36
N PRO A 160 -21.77 12.84 14.72
CA PRO A 160 -22.97 12.89 13.88
C PRO A 160 -22.87 11.95 12.65
N PHE A 161 -24.01 11.60 12.03
CA PHE A 161 -24.14 10.70 10.85
C PHE A 161 -23.81 9.22 11.09
N LYS A 162 -24.51 8.57 12.02
CA LYS A 162 -24.40 7.13 12.26
C LYS A 162 -24.94 6.33 11.07
N MET A 163 -24.11 5.46 10.49
CA MET A 163 -24.53 4.53 9.44
C MET A 163 -24.38 3.09 9.95
N ARG A 164 -25.37 2.25 9.61
CA ARG A 164 -25.27 0.81 9.83
C ARG A 164 -24.60 0.13 8.63
N PHE A 165 -23.48 -0.54 8.90
CA PHE A 165 -22.74 -1.39 7.95
C PHE A 165 -23.09 -2.85 8.23
N ARG A 166 -24.02 -3.40 7.43
CA ARG A 166 -24.65 -4.70 7.72
C ARG A 166 -23.68 -5.88 7.62
N ARG A 167 -22.72 -5.87 6.69
CA ARG A 167 -21.77 -6.99 6.52
C ARG A 167 -20.60 -6.88 7.48
N SER A 168 -20.13 -5.67 7.76
CA SER A 168 -19.12 -5.39 8.79
C SER A 168 -19.64 -5.51 10.22
N ARG A 169 -20.97 -5.60 10.42
CA ARG A 169 -21.66 -5.60 11.73
C ARG A 169 -21.33 -4.37 12.60
N LEU A 170 -21.02 -3.24 11.96
CA LEU A 170 -20.64 -2.01 12.63
C LEU A 170 -21.78 -0.97 12.60
N TYR A 171 -21.91 -0.24 13.70
CA TYR A 171 -22.74 0.96 13.81
C TYR A 171 -21.85 2.12 14.24
N ILE A 172 -21.22 2.74 13.26
CA ILE A 172 -20.24 3.81 13.44
C ILE A 172 -20.61 5.01 12.58
N SER A 173 -20.14 6.19 12.96
CA SER A 173 -20.35 7.41 12.18
C SER A 173 -19.60 7.33 10.86
N ALA A 174 -20.25 7.71 9.76
CA ALA A 174 -19.66 7.65 8.41
C ALA A 174 -18.40 8.54 8.28
N LEU A 175 -18.27 9.54 9.14
CA LEU A 175 -17.11 10.45 9.20
C LEU A 175 -15.80 9.73 9.51
N LEU A 176 -15.81 8.71 10.37
CA LEU A 176 -14.58 8.01 10.77
C LEU A 176 -13.98 7.19 9.61
N PRO A 177 -14.74 6.32 8.91
CA PRO A 177 -14.27 5.68 7.68
C PRO A 177 -13.90 6.68 6.59
N LEU A 178 -14.65 7.77 6.45
CA LEU A 178 -14.33 8.81 5.46
C LEU A 178 -12.98 9.45 5.78
N GLY A 179 -12.72 9.80 7.04
CA GLY A 179 -11.45 10.35 7.50
C GLY A 179 -10.29 9.36 7.29
N ILE A 180 -10.47 8.08 7.65
CA ILE A 180 -9.46 7.05 7.38
C ILE A 180 -9.18 6.95 5.89
N GLY A 181 -10.22 6.89 5.05
CA GLY A 181 -10.08 6.89 3.60
C GLY A 181 -9.28 8.09 3.10
N PHE A 182 -9.57 9.28 3.62
CA PHE A 182 -8.87 10.52 3.29
C PHE A 182 -7.37 10.46 3.61
N PHE A 183 -6.99 10.11 4.85
CA PHE A 183 -5.58 9.99 5.23
C PHE A 183 -4.84 8.90 4.44
N VAL A 184 -5.49 7.75 4.24
CA VAL A 184 -4.93 6.66 3.44
C VAL A 184 -4.75 7.10 1.99
N GLY A 185 -5.69 7.89 1.44
CA GLY A 185 -5.60 8.44 0.08
C GLY A 185 -4.40 9.37 -0.10
N ILE A 186 -4.13 10.25 0.88
CA ILE A 186 -2.95 11.13 0.86
C ILE A 186 -1.67 10.29 0.84
N LEU A 187 -1.54 9.34 1.77
CA LEU A 187 -0.36 8.50 1.88
C LEU A 187 -0.18 7.59 0.65
N ALA A 188 -1.27 7.08 0.08
CA ALA A 188 -1.22 6.29 -1.15
C ALA A 188 -0.73 7.12 -2.34
N ALA A 189 -1.13 8.39 -2.44
CA ALA A 189 -0.66 9.29 -3.49
C ALA A 189 0.82 9.66 -3.34
N ILE A 190 1.29 9.90 -2.11
CA ILE A 190 2.68 10.28 -1.86
C ILE A 190 3.62 9.09 -1.98
N MET A 191 3.26 7.96 -1.36
CA MET A 191 4.16 6.82 -1.21
C MET A 191 3.99 5.73 -2.27
N GLY A 192 2.91 5.74 -3.05
CA GLY A 192 2.65 4.68 -4.05
C GLY A 192 2.11 3.38 -3.47
N VAL A 193 2.09 3.21 -2.14
CA VAL A 193 1.73 2.00 -1.37
C VAL A 193 0.33 1.39 -1.71
N GLY A 194 -0.51 2.07 -2.47
CA GLY A 194 -1.85 1.58 -2.83
C GLY A 194 -2.81 1.47 -1.65
N GLY A 195 -2.47 2.06 -0.50
CA GLY A 195 -3.32 2.16 0.68
C GLY A 195 -3.62 0.86 1.44
N GLY A 196 -3.52 -0.32 0.82
CA GLY A 196 -3.93 -1.60 1.42
C GLY A 196 -3.18 -1.99 2.68
N PHE A 197 -1.87 -1.76 2.69
CA PHE A 197 -1.01 -1.97 3.85
C PHE A 197 -1.42 -1.17 5.08
N LEU A 198 -1.89 0.06 4.88
CA LEU A 198 -2.40 0.88 5.98
C LEU A 198 -3.86 0.56 6.30
N MET A 199 -4.65 0.34 5.26
CA MET A 199 -6.09 0.24 5.36
C MET A 199 -6.51 -1.02 6.14
N VAL A 200 -5.80 -2.14 5.99
CA VAL A 200 -6.11 -3.38 6.71
C VAL A 200 -5.96 -3.20 8.23
N PRO A 201 -4.81 -2.77 8.77
CA PRO A 201 -4.69 -2.40 10.19
C PRO A 201 -5.69 -1.33 10.63
N ALA A 202 -5.88 -0.27 9.85
CA ALA A 202 -6.80 0.81 10.21
C ALA A 202 -8.25 0.29 10.38
N MET A 203 -8.72 -0.56 9.48
CA MET A 203 -10.05 -1.16 9.57
C MET A 203 -10.18 -2.15 10.72
N ILE A 204 -9.13 -2.89 11.05
CA ILE A 204 -9.15 -3.85 12.16
C ILE A 204 -9.13 -3.11 13.51
N TYR A 205 -8.15 -2.22 13.72
CA TYR A 205 -7.91 -1.63 15.04
C TYR A 205 -8.73 -0.37 15.30
N LEU A 206 -8.93 0.50 14.30
CA LEU A 206 -9.67 1.76 14.49
C LEU A 206 -11.18 1.55 14.27
N LEU A 207 -11.56 0.78 13.23
CA LEU A 207 -12.98 0.53 12.95
C LEU A 207 -13.54 -0.72 13.65
N GLY A 208 -12.69 -1.63 14.14
CA GLY A 208 -13.14 -2.86 14.79
C GLY A 208 -13.77 -3.87 13.82
N MET A 209 -13.40 -3.81 12.55
CA MET A 209 -14.05 -4.60 11.50
C MET A 209 -13.55 -6.06 11.51
N PRO A 210 -14.43 -7.06 11.31
CA PRO A 210 -14.02 -8.47 11.27
C PRO A 210 -13.02 -8.73 10.14
N THR A 211 -11.89 -9.39 10.45
CA THR A 211 -10.79 -9.66 9.51
C THR A 211 -11.24 -10.33 8.21
N ALA A 212 -12.28 -11.16 8.26
CA ALA A 212 -12.86 -11.83 7.10
C ALA A 212 -13.41 -10.87 6.03
N VAL A 213 -13.93 -9.71 6.43
CA VAL A 213 -14.56 -8.70 5.55
C VAL A 213 -13.59 -7.55 5.21
N VAL A 214 -12.58 -7.34 6.07
CA VAL A 214 -11.57 -6.26 5.89
C VAL A 214 -10.83 -6.39 4.57
N VAL A 215 -10.26 -7.56 4.28
CA VAL A 215 -9.41 -7.73 3.08
C VAL A 215 -10.18 -7.46 1.80
N GLY A 216 -11.42 -7.94 1.69
CA GLY A 216 -12.25 -7.68 0.51
C GLY A 216 -12.66 -6.20 0.38
N THR A 217 -12.92 -5.54 1.51
CA THR A 217 -13.36 -4.14 1.56
C THR A 217 -12.22 -3.16 1.31
N SER A 218 -10.99 -3.44 1.79
CA SER A 218 -9.80 -2.66 1.43
C SER A 218 -9.55 -2.76 -0.07
N LEU A 219 -9.46 -3.98 -0.62
CA LEU A 219 -9.18 -4.17 -2.04
C LEU A 219 -10.18 -3.42 -2.93
N PHE A 220 -11.46 -3.35 -2.55
CA PHE A 220 -12.46 -2.55 -3.26
C PHE A 220 -12.08 -1.07 -3.28
N GLN A 221 -11.79 -0.48 -2.12
CA GLN A 221 -11.40 0.92 -2.03
C GLN A 221 -10.07 1.19 -2.76
N ILE A 222 -9.09 0.29 -2.65
CA ILE A 222 -7.77 0.41 -3.27
C ILE A 222 -7.90 0.56 -4.79
N ILE A 223 -8.77 -0.21 -5.44
CA ILE A 223 -8.98 -0.12 -6.89
C ILE A 223 -9.30 1.33 -7.29
N PHE A 224 -10.30 1.92 -6.64
CA PHE A 224 -10.78 3.24 -7.04
C PHE A 224 -9.81 4.35 -6.65
N VAL A 225 -9.25 4.31 -5.44
CA VAL A 225 -8.32 5.35 -4.98
C VAL A 225 -7.01 5.30 -5.77
N THR A 226 -6.47 4.10 -6.02
CA THR A 226 -5.23 3.96 -6.77
C THR A 226 -5.43 4.27 -8.25
N ALA A 227 -6.58 3.94 -8.84
CA ALA A 227 -6.93 4.38 -10.18
C ALA A 227 -7.02 5.92 -10.27
N ASN A 228 -7.57 6.57 -9.24
CA ASN A 228 -7.59 8.04 -9.16
C ASN A 228 -6.17 8.61 -9.03
N VAL A 229 -5.32 8.04 -8.18
CA VAL A 229 -3.90 8.43 -8.06
C VAL A 229 -3.19 8.28 -9.40
N THR A 230 -3.28 7.12 -10.06
CA THR A 230 -2.70 6.89 -11.39
C THR A 230 -3.13 7.97 -12.36
N PHE A 231 -4.44 8.23 -12.45
CA PHE A 231 -4.98 9.18 -13.42
C PHE A 231 -4.47 10.59 -13.17
N LEU A 232 -4.52 11.05 -11.92
CA LEU A 232 -4.02 12.37 -11.53
C LEU A 232 -2.51 12.49 -11.69
N GLN A 233 -1.76 11.44 -11.38
CA GLN A 233 -0.30 11.42 -11.54
C GLN A 233 0.11 11.38 -13.01
N ALA A 234 -0.62 10.66 -13.85
CA ALA A 234 -0.41 10.64 -15.29
C ALA A 234 -0.64 12.04 -15.88
N ILE A 235 -1.75 12.70 -15.55
CA ILE A 235 -2.08 14.02 -16.12
C ILE A 235 -1.16 15.12 -15.58
N ASN A 236 -1.03 15.24 -14.26
CA ASN A 236 -0.32 16.38 -13.66
C ASN A 236 1.19 16.20 -13.67
N ASN A 237 1.68 14.97 -13.52
CA ASN A 237 3.11 14.71 -13.32
C ASN A 237 3.77 13.98 -14.50
N GLN A 238 3.03 13.32 -15.40
CA GLN A 238 3.58 12.58 -16.55
C GLN A 238 4.68 11.57 -16.14
N THR A 239 4.61 11.02 -14.93
CA THR A 239 5.63 10.12 -14.33
C THR A 239 5.31 8.65 -14.50
N VAL A 240 4.22 8.30 -15.19
CA VAL A 240 3.73 6.92 -15.31
C VAL A 240 4.41 6.22 -16.49
N ASP A 241 5.39 5.36 -16.22
CA ASP A 241 6.08 4.59 -17.25
C ASP A 241 5.23 3.37 -17.64
N VAL A 242 4.61 3.42 -18.82
CA VAL A 242 3.69 2.37 -19.29
C VAL A 242 4.42 1.04 -19.53
N VAL A 243 5.68 1.07 -19.98
CA VAL A 243 6.46 -0.15 -20.26
C VAL A 243 6.76 -0.86 -18.95
N LEU A 244 7.26 -0.12 -17.96
CA LEU A 244 7.50 -0.64 -16.62
C LEU A 244 6.19 -1.14 -15.98
N ALA A 245 5.09 -0.39 -16.10
CA ALA A 245 3.78 -0.79 -15.57
C ALA A 245 3.32 -2.15 -16.11
N LEU A 246 3.44 -2.38 -17.42
CA LEU A 246 3.01 -3.61 -18.07
C LEU A 246 3.87 -4.81 -17.65
N LEU A 247 5.19 -4.64 -17.58
CA LEU A 247 6.10 -5.69 -17.12
C LEU A 247 5.84 -6.06 -15.65
N LEU A 248 5.64 -5.06 -14.79
CA LEU A 248 5.30 -5.30 -13.39
C LEU A 248 3.95 -5.99 -13.23
N LEU A 249 2.94 -5.55 -13.98
CA LEU A 249 1.59 -6.12 -13.95
C LEU A 249 1.62 -7.60 -14.35
N THR A 250 2.30 -7.94 -15.44
CA THR A 250 2.37 -9.34 -15.93
C THR A 250 3.02 -10.26 -14.90
N GLY A 251 4.16 -9.88 -14.32
CA GLY A 251 4.78 -10.61 -13.23
C GLY A 251 3.85 -10.73 -12.02
N ALA A 252 3.26 -9.60 -11.60
CA ALA A 252 2.46 -9.52 -10.39
C ALA A 252 1.18 -10.36 -10.42
N VAL A 253 0.51 -10.42 -11.56
CA VAL A 253 -0.69 -11.26 -11.71
C VAL A 253 -0.35 -12.73 -11.52
N VAL A 254 0.74 -13.21 -12.13
CA VAL A 254 1.19 -14.61 -11.97
C VAL A 254 1.61 -14.86 -10.53
N GLY A 255 2.42 -13.98 -9.96
CA GLY A 255 2.85 -14.05 -8.57
C GLY A 255 1.67 -14.12 -7.60
N ALA A 256 0.71 -13.21 -7.72
CA ALA A 256 -0.44 -13.11 -6.82
C ALA A 256 -1.33 -14.36 -6.85
N GLN A 257 -1.51 -14.98 -8.02
CA GLN A 257 -2.26 -16.23 -8.11
C GLN A 257 -1.55 -17.39 -7.38
N ILE A 258 -0.22 -17.44 -7.43
CA ILE A 258 0.56 -18.46 -6.71
C ILE A 258 0.56 -18.15 -5.20
N GLY A 259 0.75 -16.87 -4.82
CA GLY A 259 0.75 -16.41 -3.44
C GLY A 259 -0.57 -16.66 -2.71
N THR A 260 -1.70 -16.40 -3.38
CA THR A 260 -3.04 -16.67 -2.82
C THR A 260 -3.32 -18.16 -2.63
N LYS A 261 -2.77 -19.04 -3.46
CA LYS A 261 -2.82 -20.50 -3.24
C LYS A 261 -1.93 -20.92 -2.07
N ALA A 262 -0.75 -20.31 -1.93
CA ALA A 262 0.19 -20.59 -0.86
C ALA A 262 -0.29 -20.10 0.52
N SER A 263 -1.06 -19.01 0.58
CA SER A 263 -1.54 -18.42 1.84
C SER A 263 -2.40 -19.37 2.68
N GLY A 264 -3.07 -20.33 2.03
CA GLY A 264 -3.87 -21.36 2.70
C GLY A 264 -3.06 -22.36 3.53
N ARG A 265 -1.71 -22.38 3.42
CA ARG A 265 -0.83 -23.30 4.14
C ARG A 265 -0.20 -22.71 5.40
N LEU A 266 -0.26 -21.39 5.59
CA LEU A 266 0.39 -20.68 6.71
C LEU A 266 -0.63 -20.22 7.74
N ARG A 267 -0.23 -20.21 9.02
CA ARG A 267 -1.09 -19.67 10.09
C ARG A 267 -1.11 -18.14 9.98
N GLY A 268 -2.24 -17.52 10.29
CA GLY A 268 -2.38 -16.05 10.22
C GLY A 268 -1.39 -15.28 11.10
N GLU A 269 -0.92 -15.89 12.19
CA GLU A 269 0.11 -15.35 13.09
C GLU A 269 1.50 -15.33 12.44
N GLU A 270 1.87 -16.39 11.73
CA GLU A 270 3.14 -16.54 11.00
C GLU A 270 3.20 -15.60 9.81
N LEU A 271 2.09 -15.49 9.06
CA LEU A 271 1.96 -14.53 7.95
C LEU A 271 2.19 -13.10 8.43
N ARG A 272 1.61 -12.73 9.57
CA ARG A 272 1.78 -11.39 10.14
C ARG A 272 3.21 -11.13 10.58
N GLY A 273 3.87 -12.12 11.20
CA GLY A 273 5.26 -12.02 11.65
C GLY A 273 6.24 -11.90 10.48
N LEU A 274 6.10 -12.72 9.45
CA LEU A 274 6.94 -12.65 8.24
C LEU A 274 6.78 -11.30 7.52
N LEU A 275 5.54 -10.82 7.38
CA LEU A 275 5.27 -9.50 6.81
C LEU A 275 5.92 -8.39 7.65
N ALA A 276 5.80 -8.44 8.97
CA ALA A 276 6.39 -7.44 9.86
C ALA A 276 7.92 -7.39 9.74
N LEU A 277 8.59 -8.54 9.72
CA LEU A 277 10.04 -8.63 9.54
C LEU A 277 10.49 -8.04 8.20
N MET A 278 9.77 -8.37 7.13
CA MET A 278 10.08 -7.84 5.79
C MET A 278 9.90 -6.32 5.72
N VAL A 279 8.79 -5.80 6.24
CA VAL A 279 8.50 -4.36 6.30
C VAL A 279 9.58 -3.61 7.10
N LEU A 280 9.97 -4.15 8.25
CA LEU A 280 11.03 -3.57 9.07
C LEU A 280 12.39 -3.65 8.38
N GLY A 281 12.69 -4.72 7.65
CA GLY A 281 13.90 -4.84 6.84
C GLY A 281 13.98 -3.76 5.76
N VAL A 282 12.88 -3.52 5.04
CA VAL A 282 12.79 -2.45 4.02
C VAL A 282 12.92 -1.07 4.67
N SER A 283 12.21 -0.83 5.77
CA SER A 283 12.30 0.42 6.54
C SER A 283 13.72 0.69 7.03
N ALA A 284 14.39 -0.33 7.58
CA ALA A 284 15.78 -0.22 8.04
C ALA A 284 16.74 0.08 6.89
N LYS A 285 16.58 -0.59 5.73
CA LYS A 285 17.44 -0.36 4.56
C LYS A 285 17.31 1.07 4.04
N ILE A 286 16.07 1.58 3.88
CA ILE A 286 15.84 2.99 3.49
C ILE A 286 16.41 3.94 4.56
N GLY A 287 16.24 3.63 5.84
CA GLY A 287 16.79 4.44 6.94
C GLY A 287 18.32 4.50 6.93
N VAL A 288 18.99 3.40 6.61
CA VAL A 288 20.45 3.37 6.43
C VAL A 288 20.86 4.19 5.21
N GLU A 289 20.14 4.06 4.10
CA GLU A 289 20.39 4.82 2.87
C GLU A 289 20.25 6.33 3.08
N LEU A 290 19.33 6.75 3.96
CA LEU A 290 19.13 8.16 4.32
C LEU A 290 20.25 8.75 5.20
N VAL A 291 20.96 7.91 5.96
CA VAL A 291 22.04 8.33 6.88
C VAL A 291 23.42 8.12 6.27
N SER A 292 23.55 7.19 5.33
CA SER A 292 24.81 6.90 4.65
C SER A 292 25.19 8.05 3.72
N THR A 293 26.48 8.30 3.56
CA THR A 293 26.95 9.32 2.62
C THR A 293 26.58 8.88 1.19
N PRO A 294 25.95 9.76 0.39
CA PRO A 294 25.69 9.50 -1.02
C PRO A 294 27.00 9.14 -1.75
N GLU A 295 26.97 8.14 -2.64
CA GLU A 295 28.11 7.81 -3.49
C GLU A 295 28.43 8.97 -4.45
N ASP A 296 27.40 9.72 -4.86
CA ASP A 296 27.50 10.94 -5.65
C ASP A 296 27.00 12.15 -4.84
N VAL A 297 27.90 13.10 -4.57
CA VAL A 297 27.61 14.33 -3.81
C VAL A 297 26.65 15.27 -4.56
N TYR A 298 26.53 15.10 -5.88
CA TYR A 298 25.70 15.92 -6.76
C TYR A 298 24.88 15.03 -7.69
N SER A 299 23.54 15.18 -7.66
CA SER A 299 22.64 14.68 -8.69
C SER A 299 22.24 15.85 -9.59
N ILE A 300 22.57 15.79 -10.87
CA ILE A 300 22.08 16.77 -11.86
C ILE A 300 20.68 16.32 -12.25
N ASN A 301 19.68 16.84 -11.54
CA ASN A 301 18.29 16.71 -11.97
C ASN A 301 18.05 17.80 -13.02
N GLU A 302 17.77 17.43 -14.27
CA GLU A 302 17.27 18.38 -15.25
C GLU A 302 15.92 18.91 -14.74
N THR A 303 15.92 20.13 -14.17
CA THR A 303 14.69 20.89 -14.00
C THR A 303 14.08 21.02 -15.39
N PRO A 304 12.79 20.66 -15.61
CA PRO A 304 12.13 20.94 -16.87
C PRO A 304 12.15 22.46 -17.06
N GLY A 305 13.13 22.93 -17.81
CA GLY A 305 13.21 24.30 -18.24
C GLY A 305 11.95 24.57 -19.04
N PHE A 306 11.33 25.72 -18.78
CA PHE A 306 10.37 26.34 -19.67
C PHE A 306 10.98 26.39 -21.08
N GLY A 307 10.66 25.37 -21.88
CA GLY A 307 10.97 25.33 -23.30
C GLY A 307 9.95 26.17 -24.04
N LEU A 308 10.30 27.45 -24.20
CA LEU A 308 9.72 28.48 -25.08
C LEU A 308 8.20 28.73 -24.98
#